data_AF-A0A0B1NZD7-F1
#
_entry.id   AF-A0A0B1NZD7-F1
#
_cell.length_a   1.000
_cell.length_b   1.000
_cell.length_c   1.000
_cell.angle_alpha   90.00
_cell.angle_beta   90.00
_cell.angle_gamma   90.00
#
_symmetry.space_group_name_H-M   'P 1'
#
loop_
_entity.id
_entity.type
_entity.pdbx_description
1 polymer ?
#
loop_
_entity_poly.entity_id
_entity_poly.type
_entity_poly.pdbx_seq_one_letter_code
_entity_poly.pdbx_strand_id
1 'polypeptide(L)'
;MAATKCRNCGGPHRSDSRRCLIRPTRSGIPTKEQLKSYRQAGEREFQAVARAKEADLKASIAEESMLEVDSSQIKDSNSNESQASTVEDSTVDAMRL
;
A
#
# COMPACT_ATOMS: atom_id res chain seq x y z
N MET A 1 -12.03 22.74 -57.23
CA MET A 1 -11.28 22.38 -56.00
C MET A 1 -12.29 21.99 -54.93
N ALA A 2 -12.40 20.72 -54.54
CA ALA A 2 -13.29 20.35 -53.43
C ALA A 2 -12.67 20.88 -52.12
N ALA A 3 -13.36 21.78 -51.41
CA ALA A 3 -12.89 22.28 -50.12
C ALA A 3 -12.90 21.12 -49.12
N THR A 4 -11.73 20.52 -48.87
CA THR A 4 -11.61 19.48 -47.84
C THR A 4 -11.65 20.19 -46.50
N LYS A 5 -12.85 20.29 -45.92
CA LYS A 5 -13.05 20.84 -44.59
C LYS A 5 -12.21 20.04 -43.59
N CYS A 6 -11.49 20.73 -42.72
CA CYS A 6 -10.74 20.08 -41.65
C CYS A 6 -11.74 19.39 -40.70
N ARG A 7 -11.54 18.10 -40.42
CA ARG A 7 -12.40 17.36 -39.48
C ARG A 7 -12.34 17.89 -38.05
N ASN A 8 -11.21 18.46 -37.64
CA ASN A 8 -10.99 18.90 -36.27
C ASN A 8 -11.54 20.32 -36.01
N CYS A 9 -11.56 21.19 -37.02
CA CYS A 9 -11.98 22.59 -36.86
C CYS A 9 -13.10 23.07 -37.80
N GLY A 10 -13.53 22.24 -38.74
CA GLY A 10 -14.52 22.61 -39.76
C GLY A 10 -14.03 23.64 -40.79
N GLY A 11 -12.82 24.19 -40.63
CA GLY A 11 -12.27 25.23 -41.49
C GLY A 11 -11.94 24.76 -42.92
N PRO A 12 -11.75 25.69 -43.87
CA PRO A 12 -11.63 25.39 -45.30
C PRO A 12 -10.30 24.75 -45.73
N HIS A 13 -9.41 24.46 -44.78
CA HIS A 13 -8.10 23.87 -45.01
C HIS A 13 -8.09 22.37 -44.62
N ARG A 14 -7.11 21.61 -45.11
CA ARG A 14 -6.95 20.19 -44.74
C ARG A 14 -6.54 20.02 -43.28
N SER A 15 -6.88 18.88 -42.66
CA SER A 15 -6.54 18.59 -41.26
C SER A 15 -5.03 18.50 -40.97
N ASP A 16 -4.23 18.13 -41.96
CA ASP A 16 -2.76 18.09 -41.91
C ASP A 16 -2.11 19.47 -42.16
N SER A 17 -2.89 20.49 -42.53
CA SER A 17 -2.39 21.84 -42.78
C SER A 17 -1.85 22.49 -41.51
N ARG A 18 -0.72 23.20 -41.65
CA ARG A 18 -0.18 24.07 -40.59
C ARG A 18 -1.13 25.21 -40.19
N ARG A 19 -2.15 25.51 -41.01
CA ARG A 19 -3.19 26.51 -40.75
C ARG A 19 -4.27 26.01 -39.77
N CYS A 20 -4.30 24.71 -39.44
CA CYS A 20 -5.21 24.18 -38.44
C CYS A 20 -4.73 24.53 -37.03
N LEU A 21 -5.42 25.49 -36.40
CA LEU A 21 -5.14 25.91 -35.02
C LEU A 21 -5.72 24.94 -33.99
N ILE A 22 -6.73 24.13 -34.36
CA ILE A 22 -7.20 22.99 -33.55
C ILE A 22 -6.31 21.78 -33.81
N ARG A 23 -5.00 21.99 -33.70
CA ARG A 23 -4.12 20.90 -33.34
C ARG A 23 -4.52 20.54 -31.92
N PRO A 24 -4.90 19.28 -31.63
CA PRO A 24 -4.85 18.82 -30.26
C PRO A 24 -3.47 19.19 -29.74
N THR A 25 -3.41 19.92 -28.64
CA THR A 25 -2.20 20.10 -27.84
C THR A 25 -1.78 18.72 -27.33
N ARG A 26 -1.30 17.85 -28.22
CA ARG A 26 -0.37 16.81 -27.82
C ARG A 26 0.90 17.58 -27.53
N SER A 27 1.04 17.93 -26.25
CA SER A 27 2.23 18.47 -25.63
C SER A 27 3.40 17.50 -25.82
N GLY A 28 3.87 17.35 -27.06
CA GLY A 28 4.98 16.49 -27.45
C GLY A 28 4.92 15.06 -26.91
N ILE A 29 6.08 14.41 -26.97
CA ILE A 29 6.40 13.25 -26.14
C ILE A 29 6.64 13.80 -24.72
N PRO A 30 6.11 13.16 -23.67
CA PRO A 30 6.33 13.60 -22.29
C PRO A 30 7.83 13.72 -21.97
N THR A 31 8.20 14.76 -21.21
CA THR A 31 9.60 14.95 -20.82
C THR A 31 10.05 13.86 -19.85
N LYS A 32 11.38 13.67 -19.73
CA LYS A 32 11.94 12.69 -18.80
C LYS A 32 11.54 12.96 -17.36
N GLU A 33 11.38 14.22 -16.94
CA GLU A 33 10.88 14.54 -15.59
C GLU A 33 9.41 14.15 -15.41
N GLN A 34 8.55 14.43 -16.39
CA GLN A 34 7.13 14.06 -16.31
C GLN A 34 6.96 12.54 -16.20
N LEU A 35 7.74 11.78 -16.97
CA LEU A 35 7.75 10.32 -16.87
C LEU A 35 8.25 9.81 -15.52
N LYS A 36 9.16 10.53 -14.85
CA LYS A 36 9.58 10.19 -13.48
C LYS A 36 8.44 10.42 -12.49
N SER A 37 7.72 11.54 -12.59
CA SER A 37 6.58 11.84 -11.72
C SER A 37 5.47 10.79 -11.85
N TYR A 38 5.14 10.37 -13.07
CA TYR A 38 4.15 9.30 -13.29
C TYR A 38 4.59 7.95 -12.72
N ARG A 39 5.87 7.59 -12.87
CA ARG A 39 6.42 6.38 -12.25
C ARG A 39 6.38 6.46 -10.72
N GLN A 40 6.78 7.60 -10.15
CA GLN A 40 6.78 7.81 -8.71
C GLN A 40 5.37 7.74 -8.11
N ALA A 41 4.35 8.23 -8.84
CA ALA A 41 2.96 8.12 -8.43
C ALA A 41 2.53 6.64 -8.29
N GLY A 42 2.87 5.78 -9.25
CA GLY A 42 2.57 4.34 -9.19
C GLY A 42 3.45 3.54 -8.21
N GLU A 43 4.72 3.94 -8.05
CA GLU A 43 5.67 3.28 -7.15
C GLU A 43 5.18 3.26 -5.69
N ARG A 44 4.51 4.33 -5.24
CA ARG A 44 3.99 4.42 -3.88
C ARG A 44 2.91 3.37 -3.60
N GLU A 45 2.01 3.18 -4.56
CA GLU A 45 0.94 2.18 -4.47
C GLU A 45 1.51 0.76 -4.50
N PHE A 46 2.50 0.53 -5.38
CA PHE A 46 3.20 -0.75 -5.45
C PHE A 46 3.89 -1.10 -4.13
N GLN A 47 4.60 -0.15 -3.52
CA GLN A 47 5.26 -0.35 -2.22
C GLN A 47 4.27 -0.58 -1.07
N ALA A 48 3.11 0.09 -1.10
CA ALA A 48 2.06 -0.15 -0.11
C ALA A 48 1.51 -1.58 -0.22
N VAL A 49 1.22 -2.03 -1.44
CA VAL A 49 0.76 -3.41 -1.70
C VAL A 49 1.83 -4.44 -1.33
N ALA A 50 3.10 -4.19 -1.64
CA ALA A 50 4.20 -5.08 -1.27
C ALA A 50 4.32 -5.24 0.25
N ARG A 51 4.24 -4.13 1.01
CA ARG A 51 4.27 -4.17 2.48
C ARG A 51 3.05 -4.87 3.08
N ALA A 52 1.86 -4.64 2.53
CA ALA A 52 0.65 -5.33 2.99
C ALA A 52 0.79 -6.85 2.82
N LYS A 53 1.25 -7.31 1.65
CA LYS A 53 1.50 -8.73 1.40
C LYS A 53 2.54 -9.33 2.33
N GLU A 54 3.61 -8.59 2.63
CA GLU A 54 4.63 -9.05 3.58
C GLU A 54 4.06 -9.17 5.00
N ALA A 55 3.23 -8.22 5.43
CA ALA A 55 2.56 -8.28 6.73
C ALA A 55 1.59 -9.47 6.81
N ASP A 56 0.81 -9.72 5.76
CA ASP A 56 -0.10 -10.87 5.68
C ASP A 56 0.67 -12.19 5.82
N LEU A 57 1.79 -12.35 5.08
CA LEU A 57 2.62 -13.55 5.19
C LEU A 57 3.19 -13.73 6.61
N LYS A 58 3.64 -12.64 7.26
CA LYS A 58 4.12 -12.70 8.64
C LYS A 58 3.01 -13.08 9.62
N ALA A 59 1.80 -12.57 9.42
CA ALA A 59 0.64 -12.92 10.23
C ALA A 59 0.28 -14.40 10.07
N SER A 60 0.22 -14.91 8.83
CA SER A 60 -0.05 -16.33 8.58
C SER A 60 1.00 -17.25 9.22
N ILE A 61 2.29 -16.90 9.12
CA ILE A 61 3.36 -17.66 9.78
C ILE A 61 3.21 -17.63 11.31
N ALA A 62 2.85 -16.47 11.87
CA ALA A 62 2.62 -16.35 13.31
C ALA A 62 1.41 -17.18 13.77
N GLU A 63 0.31 -17.19 13.00
CA GLU A 63 -0.87 -18.02 13.27
C GLU A 63 -0.56 -19.51 13.18
N GLU A 64 0.18 -19.96 12.16
CA GLU A 64 0.65 -21.34 12.04
C GLU A 64 1.52 -21.74 13.24
N SER A 65 2.42 -20.85 13.67
CA SER A 65 3.28 -21.10 14.85
C SER A 65 2.50 -21.14 16.16
N MET A 66 1.41 -20.38 16.31
CA MET A 66 0.56 -20.40 17.51
C MET A 66 -0.29 -21.67 17.60
N LEU A 67 -0.79 -22.18 16.47
CA LEU A 67 -1.55 -23.43 16.41
C LEU A 67 -0.68 -24.66 16.70
N GLU A 68 0.60 -24.61 16.34
CA GLU A 68 1.59 -25.65 16.67
C GLU A 68 1.89 -25.69 18.18
N VAL A 69 1.98 -24.53 18.83
CA VAL A 69 2.23 -24.42 20.28
C VAL A 69 1.03 -24.92 21.10
N ASP A 70 -0.21 -24.63 20.71
CA ASP A 70 -1.42 -25.08 21.42
C ASP A 70 -1.60 -26.62 21.37
N SER A 71 -1.23 -27.25 20.24
CA SER A 71 -1.22 -28.71 20.12
C SER A 71 -0.16 -29.40 21.00
N SER A 72 0.89 -28.69 21.39
CA SER A 72 1.95 -29.21 22.28
C SER A 72 1.61 -29.06 23.78
N GLN A 73 0.78 -28.08 24.16
CA GLN A 73 0.39 -27.87 25.57
C GLN A 73 -0.68 -28.85 26.08
N ILE A 74 -1.42 -29.52 25.21
CA ILE A 74 -2.49 -30.47 25.62
C ILE A 74 -1.91 -31.79 26.19
N LYS A 75 -0.60 -32.06 26.06
CA LYS A 75 -0.02 -33.33 26.55
C LYS A 75 0.45 -33.38 28.00
N ASP A 76 0.40 -32.28 28.75
CA ASP A 76 0.88 -32.25 30.14
C ASP A 76 -0.18 -31.74 31.14
N SER A 77 -1.41 -32.26 31.05
CA SER A 77 -2.42 -32.07 32.11
C SER A 77 -2.49 -33.30 33.02
N ASN A 78 -1.45 -33.52 33.84
CA ASN A 78 -1.60 -34.29 35.08
C ASN A 78 -0.51 -33.92 36.09
N SER A 79 -0.71 -32.85 36.86
CA SER A 79 -0.09 -32.75 38.18
C SER A 79 -1.10 -32.19 39.16
N ASN A 80 -1.55 -33.10 40.02
CA ASN A 80 -2.46 -32.82 41.11
C ASN A 80 -1.85 -31.85 42.13
N GLU A 81 -2.77 -31.14 42.78
CA GLU A 81 -2.79 -30.87 44.21
C GLU A 81 -2.35 -29.49 44.71
N SER A 82 -3.27 -28.95 45.50
CA SER A 82 -3.37 -27.63 46.09
C SER A 82 -2.38 -27.42 47.24
N GLN A 83 -2.07 -26.15 47.55
CA GLN A 83 -2.32 -25.58 48.89
C GLN A 83 -2.10 -24.06 48.92
N ALA A 84 -2.99 -23.40 49.65
CA ALA A 84 -3.07 -21.96 49.87
C ALA A 84 -2.03 -21.47 50.89
N SER A 85 -1.59 -20.20 50.77
CA SER A 85 -1.22 -19.38 51.94
C SER A 85 -1.17 -17.89 51.58
N THR A 86 -1.46 -17.07 52.58
CA THR A 86 -2.06 -15.73 52.59
C THR A 86 -1.09 -14.54 52.52
N VAL A 87 -1.60 -13.47 51.88
CA VAL A 87 -1.49 -12.00 52.12
C VAL A 87 -0.34 -11.46 52.99
N GLU A 88 0.38 -10.44 52.50
CA GLU A 88 0.57 -9.16 53.22
C GLU A 88 0.89 -8.04 52.20
N ASP A 89 0.15 -6.94 52.34
CA ASP A 89 0.17 -5.72 51.53
C ASP A 89 1.12 -4.70 52.20
N SER A 90 1.95 -3.98 51.44
CA SER A 90 2.67 -2.83 52.02
C SER A 90 3.14 -1.84 50.96
N THR A 91 2.29 -0.84 50.73
CA THR A 91 2.61 0.45 50.13
C THR A 91 3.58 1.22 51.02
N VAL A 92 4.79 1.53 50.53
CA VAL A 92 5.58 2.67 51.03
C VAL A 92 6.15 3.44 49.85
N ASP A 93 5.46 4.55 49.60
CA ASP A 93 5.90 5.74 48.88
C ASP A 93 7.11 6.37 49.58
N ALA A 94 8.15 6.74 48.82
CA ALA A 94 9.20 7.63 49.29
C ALA A 94 9.96 8.26 48.11
N MET A 95 9.47 9.43 47.68
CA MET A 95 10.23 10.46 46.99
C MET A 95 11.64 10.63 47.59
N ARG A 96 12.66 10.68 46.73
CA ARG A 96 13.91 11.37 47.05
C ARG A 96 14.24 12.37 45.93
N LEU A 97 14.32 13.62 46.38
CA LEU A 97 14.77 14.84 45.69
C LEU A 97 16.11 14.65 44.98
#